data_AF-A0A395T493-F1
#
_entry.id   AF-A0A395T493-F1
#
_cell.length_a   1.000
_cell.length_b   1.000
_cell.length_c   1.000
_cell.angle_alpha   90.00
_cell.angle_beta   90.00
_cell.angle_gamma   90.00
#
_symmetry.space_group_name_H-M   'P 1'
#
loop_
_entity.id
_entity.type
_entity.pdbx_description
1 polymer ?
#
loop_
_entity_poly.entity_id
_entity_poly.type
_entity_poly.pdbx_seq_one_letter_code
_entity_poly.pdbx_strand_id
1 'polypeptide(L)'
;MTLPQPKELRIADEAEQIKALDLLFEPSPAIHSTLIPVLKDSEYTSYPELIDACKSRLVSLASSSSSSNPDETLLSILGSHPRLGAKKVESAQSAAEQANLQGQGEELARLNQEYEDKFPGLRYVVFVNGRGRPEIMENMKARISRGEFSKEVDEALQAMCDIAKDRASKLGAKL
;
A
#
# COMPACT_ATOMS: atom_id res chain seq x y z
N MET A 1 -18.71 -6.31 2.37
CA MET A 1 -18.39 -6.40 0.93
C MET A 1 -17.58 -7.66 0.72
N THR A 2 -17.66 -8.30 -0.45
CA THR A 2 -16.95 -9.54 -0.77
C THR A 2 -16.14 -9.35 -2.03
N LEU A 3 -14.96 -9.96 -2.07
CA LEU A 3 -14.11 -10.00 -3.26
C LEU A 3 -14.63 -11.07 -4.25
N PRO A 4 -14.69 -10.79 -5.57
CA PRO A 4 -15.01 -11.79 -6.58
C PRO A 4 -13.90 -12.86 -6.67
N GLN A 5 -14.09 -13.95 -7.41
CA GLN A 5 -12.98 -14.89 -7.61
C GLN A 5 -11.89 -14.23 -8.47
N PRO A 6 -10.59 -14.45 -8.17
CA PRO A 6 -9.50 -13.83 -8.93
C PRO A 6 -9.60 -14.07 -10.45
N LYS A 7 -10.00 -15.26 -10.88
CA LYS A 7 -10.21 -15.59 -12.31
C LYS A 7 -11.34 -14.78 -12.97
N GLU A 8 -12.34 -14.34 -12.21
CA GLU A 8 -13.47 -13.56 -12.72
C GLU A 8 -13.06 -12.12 -13.00
N LEU A 9 -12.08 -11.58 -12.24
CA LEU A 9 -11.58 -10.22 -12.43
C LEU A 9 -11.02 -9.96 -13.82
N ARG A 10 -10.47 -10.99 -14.47
CA ARG A 10 -9.88 -10.88 -15.82
C ARG A 10 -10.89 -10.40 -16.87
N ILE A 11 -12.13 -10.88 -16.77
CA ILE A 11 -13.21 -10.62 -17.74
C ILE A 11 -14.29 -9.67 -17.19
N ALA A 12 -14.20 -9.31 -15.91
CA ALA A 12 -15.07 -8.31 -15.30
C ALA A 12 -14.92 -6.95 -15.98
N ASP A 13 -15.94 -6.11 -15.84
CA ASP A 13 -15.86 -4.73 -16.30
C ASP A 13 -14.86 -3.92 -15.45
N GLU A 14 -14.45 -2.77 -15.98
CA GLU A 14 -13.43 -1.95 -15.32
C GLU A 14 -13.90 -1.41 -13.96
N ALA A 15 -15.20 -1.19 -13.78
CA ALA A 15 -15.74 -0.70 -12.51
C ALA A 15 -15.62 -1.77 -11.41
N GLU A 16 -15.85 -3.04 -11.74
CA GLU A 16 -15.66 -4.16 -10.81
C GLU A 16 -14.17 -4.42 -10.52
N GLN A 17 -13.30 -4.29 -11.53
CA GLN A 17 -11.84 -4.35 -11.36
C GLN A 17 -11.33 -3.24 -10.41
N ILE A 18 -11.76 -2.00 -10.63
CA ILE A 18 -11.43 -0.85 -9.77
C ILE A 18 -11.89 -1.12 -8.35
N LYS A 19 -13.14 -1.57 -8.18
CA LYS A 19 -13.70 -1.86 -6.86
C LYS A 19 -12.93 -2.96 -6.13
N ALA A 20 -12.48 -3.99 -6.82
CA ALA A 20 -11.64 -5.03 -6.22
C ALA A 20 -10.26 -4.48 -5.83
N LEU A 21 -9.64 -3.65 -6.67
CA LEU A 21 -8.38 -3.00 -6.34
C LEU A 21 -8.52 -2.06 -5.14
N ASP A 22 -9.61 -1.29 -5.04
CA ASP A 22 -9.90 -0.39 -3.91
C ASP A 22 -10.16 -1.12 -2.59
N LEU A 23 -10.52 -2.41 -2.66
CA LEU A 23 -10.64 -3.28 -1.49
C LEU A 23 -9.30 -3.90 -1.06
N LEU A 24 -8.32 -3.97 -1.96
CA LEU A 24 -7.00 -4.57 -1.71
C LEU A 24 -5.94 -3.51 -1.40
N PHE A 25 -5.99 -2.38 -2.09
CA PHE A 25 -5.04 -1.27 -2.03
C PHE A 25 -5.80 0.03 -1.76
N GLU A 26 -5.07 1.09 -1.45
CA GLU A 26 -5.69 2.41 -1.28
C GLU A 26 -6.20 2.96 -2.61
N PRO A 27 -7.43 3.51 -2.67
CA PRO A 27 -7.98 4.05 -3.91
C PRO A 27 -7.08 5.11 -4.54
N SER A 28 -6.68 4.88 -5.79
CA SER A 28 -5.78 5.78 -6.51
C SER A 28 -5.85 5.53 -8.02
N PRO A 29 -6.03 6.59 -8.84
CA PRO A 29 -5.96 6.47 -10.30
C PRO A 29 -4.66 5.83 -10.79
N ALA A 30 -3.52 6.10 -10.13
CA ALA A 30 -2.23 5.54 -10.49
C ALA A 30 -2.14 4.03 -10.19
N ILE A 31 -2.81 3.57 -9.12
CA ILE A 31 -2.93 2.14 -8.81
C ILE A 31 -3.80 1.47 -9.88
N HIS A 32 -4.94 2.07 -10.23
CA HIS A 32 -5.85 1.53 -11.24
C HIS A 32 -5.15 1.39 -12.59
N SER A 33 -4.54 2.47 -13.10
CA SER A 33 -3.85 2.45 -14.39
C SER A 33 -2.69 1.46 -14.44
N THR A 34 -2.02 1.22 -13.30
CA THR A 34 -0.86 0.32 -13.21
C THR A 34 -1.25 -1.15 -13.06
N LEU A 35 -2.31 -1.44 -12.30
CA LEU A 35 -2.66 -2.82 -11.91
C LEU A 35 -3.82 -3.42 -12.69
N ILE A 36 -4.71 -2.63 -13.30
CA ILE A 36 -5.76 -3.18 -14.19
C ILE A 36 -5.16 -4.05 -15.32
N PRO A 37 -4.05 -3.66 -15.99
CA PRO A 37 -3.41 -4.54 -16.97
C PRO A 37 -2.95 -5.88 -16.38
N VAL A 38 -2.51 -5.91 -15.12
CA VAL A 38 -2.11 -7.15 -14.43
C VAL A 38 -3.31 -8.07 -14.26
N LEU A 39 -4.47 -7.54 -13.85
CA LEU A 39 -5.70 -8.34 -13.71
C LEU A 39 -6.11 -9.03 -15.01
N LYS A 40 -5.81 -8.41 -16.16
CA LYS A 40 -6.20 -8.88 -17.50
C LYS A 40 -5.19 -9.86 -18.12
N ASP A 41 -3.94 -9.81 -17.65
CA ASP A 41 -2.80 -10.50 -18.26
C ASP A 41 -2.87 -12.02 -18.09
N SER A 42 -3.18 -12.48 -16.88
CA SER A 42 -3.13 -13.90 -16.52
C SER A 42 -4.41 -14.35 -15.80
N GLU A 43 -4.67 -15.65 -15.83
CA GLU A 43 -5.72 -16.24 -15.00
C GLU A 43 -5.15 -16.61 -13.63
N TYR A 44 -5.53 -15.85 -12.60
CA TYR A 44 -5.11 -16.10 -11.23
C TYR A 44 -6.09 -17.03 -10.51
N THR A 45 -5.55 -17.94 -9.71
CA THR A 45 -6.33 -18.94 -8.97
C THR A 45 -6.58 -18.53 -7.53
N SER A 46 -5.76 -17.64 -6.96
CA SER A 46 -5.89 -17.11 -5.61
C SER A 46 -5.53 -15.62 -5.52
N TYR A 47 -6.00 -14.93 -4.46
CA TYR A 47 -5.63 -13.54 -4.22
C TYR A 47 -4.15 -13.35 -3.87
N PRO A 48 -3.50 -14.23 -3.08
CA PRO A 48 -2.05 -14.16 -2.89
C PRO A 48 -1.28 -14.17 -4.21
N GLU A 49 -1.64 -15.05 -5.15
CA GLU A 49 -1.02 -15.13 -6.47
C GLU A 49 -1.20 -13.81 -7.26
N LEU A 50 -2.44 -13.29 -7.30
CA LEU A 50 -2.74 -12.02 -7.95
C LEU A 50 -1.96 -10.85 -7.32
N ILE A 51 -1.89 -10.77 -6.00
CA ILE A 51 -1.20 -9.71 -5.27
C ILE A 51 0.32 -9.78 -5.50
N ASP A 52 0.89 -10.99 -5.60
CA ASP A 52 2.30 -11.17 -5.94
C ASP A 52 2.60 -10.75 -7.39
N ALA A 53 1.68 -10.96 -8.33
CA ALA A 53 1.80 -10.40 -9.68
C ALA A 53 1.73 -8.86 -9.69
N CYS A 54 0.82 -8.28 -8.92
CA CYS A 54 0.77 -6.82 -8.71
C CYS A 54 2.10 -6.31 -8.11
N LYS A 55 2.67 -7.01 -7.12
CA LYS A 55 3.96 -6.67 -6.53
C LYS A 55 5.06 -6.63 -7.59
N SER A 56 5.17 -7.68 -8.40
CA SER A 56 6.16 -7.75 -9.48
C SER A 56 6.04 -6.58 -10.46
N ARG A 57 4.80 -6.18 -10.80
CA ARG A 57 4.56 -5.00 -11.64
C ARG A 57 5.05 -3.71 -10.98
N LEU A 58 4.78 -3.52 -9.69
CA LEU A 58 5.21 -2.35 -8.94
C LEU A 58 6.73 -2.30 -8.74
N VAL A 59 7.37 -3.44 -8.47
CA VAL A 59 8.84 -3.56 -8.38
C VAL A 59 9.48 -3.26 -9.73
N SER A 60 8.89 -3.74 -10.83
CA SER A 60 9.36 -3.39 -12.18
C SER A 60 9.30 -1.88 -12.42
N LEU A 61 8.24 -1.20 -11.96
CA LEU A 61 8.14 0.26 -12.03
C LEU A 61 9.22 0.94 -11.18
N ALA A 62 9.48 0.42 -9.98
CA ALA A 62 10.51 0.93 -9.07
C ALA A 62 11.95 0.75 -9.58
N SER A 63 12.22 -0.25 -10.43
CA SER A 63 13.57 -0.59 -10.90
C SER A 63 14.33 0.55 -11.59
N SER A 64 13.60 1.51 -12.16
CA SER A 64 14.17 2.68 -12.84
C SER A 64 14.08 3.98 -12.02
N SER A 65 13.54 3.90 -10.79
CA SER A 65 13.32 5.03 -9.89
C SER A 65 14.48 5.20 -8.90
N SER A 66 14.86 6.45 -8.64
CA SER A 66 15.92 6.80 -7.69
C SER A 66 15.61 8.11 -6.97
N SER A 67 16.36 8.44 -5.91
CA SER A 67 16.18 9.70 -5.19
C SER A 67 16.43 10.94 -6.06
N SER A 68 17.31 10.86 -7.07
CA SER A 68 17.60 11.98 -7.98
C SER A 68 16.72 12.02 -9.22
N ASN A 69 16.04 10.91 -9.54
CA ASN A 69 15.11 10.81 -10.65
C ASN A 69 13.98 9.85 -10.25
N PRO A 70 13.05 10.30 -9.40
CA PRO A 70 11.96 9.45 -8.93
C PRO A 70 10.90 9.29 -10.02
N ASP A 71 10.38 8.08 -10.16
CA ASP A 71 9.23 7.82 -11.04
C ASP A 71 7.94 8.40 -10.44
N GLU A 72 7.30 9.33 -11.16
CA GLU A 72 6.10 10.03 -10.67
C GLU A 72 4.90 9.10 -10.46
N THR A 73 4.77 8.03 -11.27
CA THR A 73 3.70 7.05 -11.11
C THR A 73 3.91 6.25 -9.83
N LEU A 74 5.15 5.82 -9.57
CA LEU A 74 5.52 5.14 -8.33
C LEU A 74 5.26 6.04 -7.10
N LEU A 75 5.67 7.31 -7.16
CA LEU A 75 5.41 8.26 -6.08
C LEU A 75 3.90 8.46 -5.88
N SER A 76 3.10 8.53 -6.94
CA SER A 76 1.63 8.63 -6.82
C SER A 76 0.98 7.39 -6.22
N ILE A 77 1.55 6.20 -6.44
CA ILE A 77 1.08 4.94 -5.87
C ILE A 77 1.43 4.86 -4.38
N LEU A 78 2.70 5.07 -4.04
CA LEU A 78 3.16 5.04 -2.65
C LEU A 78 2.54 6.18 -1.83
N GLY A 79 2.33 7.33 -2.49
CA GLY A 79 1.75 8.54 -1.92
C GLY A 79 0.25 8.50 -1.67
N SER A 80 -0.49 7.53 -2.23
CA SER A 80 -1.94 7.40 -2.03
C SER A 80 -2.30 6.91 -0.64
N HIS A 81 -1.35 6.31 0.09
CA HIS A 81 -1.61 5.80 1.42
C HIS A 81 -1.89 6.94 2.41
N PRO A 82 -2.92 6.81 3.26
CA PRO A 82 -3.19 7.80 4.29
C PRO A 82 -2.04 7.83 5.29
N ARG A 83 -1.67 9.05 5.73
CA ARG A 83 -0.68 9.22 6.80
C ARG A 83 -1.11 8.45 8.04
N LEU A 84 -0.15 7.77 8.66
CA LEU A 84 -0.37 7.02 9.88
C LEU A 84 -0.84 7.98 11.00
N GLY A 85 -2.01 7.71 11.59
CA GLY A 85 -2.61 8.53 12.65
C GLY A 85 -3.35 9.79 12.18
N ALA A 86 -3.68 9.89 10.88
CA ALA A 86 -4.54 10.95 10.38
C ALA A 86 -5.94 10.90 11.02
N LYS A 87 -6.50 12.08 11.36
CA LYS A 87 -7.84 12.19 11.98
C LYS A 87 -8.99 11.77 11.06
N LYS A 88 -8.77 11.86 9.74
CA LYS A 88 -9.69 11.41 8.70
C LYS A 88 -8.95 10.44 7.81
N VAL A 89 -9.44 9.21 7.76
CA VAL A 89 -9.00 8.19 6.82
C VAL A 89 -10.22 7.89 5.95
N GLU A 90 -10.12 8.16 4.65
CA GLU A 90 -11.24 8.04 3.71
C GLU A 90 -11.62 6.57 3.49
N SER A 91 -10.65 5.65 3.55
CA SER A 91 -10.89 4.21 3.48
C SER A 91 -11.23 3.64 4.85
N ALA A 92 -12.39 2.98 4.94
CA ALA A 92 -12.83 2.29 6.14
C ALA A 92 -11.84 1.18 6.59
N GLN A 93 -11.09 0.60 5.64
CA GLN A 93 -10.09 -0.42 5.93
C GLN A 93 -8.88 0.17 6.64
N SER A 94 -8.30 1.26 6.14
CA SER A 94 -7.16 1.89 6.81
C SER A 94 -7.55 2.59 8.11
N ALA A 95 -8.81 3.03 8.28
CA ALA A 95 -9.31 3.45 9.57
C ALA A 95 -9.28 2.31 10.62
N ALA A 96 -9.69 1.11 10.22
CA ALA A 96 -9.66 -0.08 11.09
C ALA A 96 -8.23 -0.55 11.39
N GLU A 97 -7.34 -0.54 10.39
CA GLU A 97 -5.93 -0.91 10.54
C GLU A 97 -5.23 -0.03 11.58
N GLN A 98 -5.52 1.27 11.59
CA GLN A 98 -4.85 2.24 12.46
C GLN A 98 -5.59 2.51 13.77
N ALA A 99 -6.67 1.77 14.09
CA ALA A 99 -7.49 2.01 15.29
C ALA A 99 -6.67 1.98 16.59
N ASN A 100 -5.67 1.10 16.68
CA ASN A 100 -4.79 0.96 17.85
C ASN A 100 -3.74 2.07 17.97
N LEU A 101 -3.67 3.00 17.01
CA LEU A 101 -2.69 4.09 16.98
C LEU A 101 -3.30 5.45 17.38
N GLN A 102 -4.59 5.48 17.73
CA GLN A 102 -5.29 6.67 18.19
C GLN A 102 -4.77 7.11 19.58
N GLY A 103 -4.63 8.42 19.82
CA GLY A 103 -4.44 8.97 21.17
C GLY A 103 -3.24 9.91 21.41
N GLN A 104 -2.26 10.02 20.52
CA GLN A 104 -1.14 10.99 20.65
C GLN A 104 -0.69 11.53 19.27
N GLY A 105 -1.54 12.32 18.62
CA GLY A 105 -1.36 12.73 17.22
C GLY A 105 -0.10 13.55 16.92
N GLU A 106 0.48 14.25 17.89
CA GLU A 106 1.56 15.23 17.64
C GLU A 106 2.90 14.59 17.30
N GLU A 107 3.37 13.61 18.08
CA GLU A 107 4.65 12.95 17.82
C GLU A 107 4.63 12.19 16.47
N LEU A 108 3.51 11.55 16.16
CA LEU A 108 3.35 10.85 14.89
C LEU A 108 3.23 11.81 13.71
N ALA A 109 2.58 12.96 13.90
CA ALA A 109 2.57 14.02 12.88
C ALA A 109 3.98 14.56 12.62
N ARG A 110 4.79 14.76 13.68
CA ARG A 110 6.19 15.18 13.57
C ARG A 110 7.02 14.17 12.80
N LEU A 111 6.91 12.88 13.13
CA LEU A 111 7.65 11.83 12.42
C LEU A 111 7.18 11.65 10.96
N ASN A 112 5.89 11.79 10.66
CA ASN A 112 5.42 11.81 9.27
C ASN A 112 6.07 12.97 8.49
N GLN A 113 6.19 14.16 9.10
CA GLN A 113 6.88 15.29 8.46
C GLN A 113 8.36 15.00 8.25
N GLU A 114 9.08 14.53 9.28
CA GLU A 114 10.49 14.15 9.17
C GLU A 114 10.72 13.08 8.09
N TYR A 115 9.80 12.12 7.98
CA TYR A 115 9.81 11.09 6.94
C TYR A 115 9.65 11.69 5.54
N GLU A 116 8.67 12.56 5.35
CA GLU A 116 8.38 13.17 4.04
C GLU A 116 9.47 14.15 3.59
N ASP A 117 10.11 14.85 4.54
CA ASP A 117 11.28 15.68 4.28
C ASP A 117 12.48 14.82 3.84
N LYS A 118 12.62 13.62 4.43
CA LYS A 118 13.68 12.67 4.09
C LYS A 118 13.43 11.97 2.75
N PHE A 119 12.18 11.66 2.44
CA PHE A 119 11.78 10.94 1.24
C PHE A 119 10.66 11.70 0.49
N PRO A 120 10.99 12.77 -0.23
CA PRO A 120 10.01 13.58 -0.93
C PRO A 120 9.12 12.76 -1.86
N GLY A 121 7.80 12.94 -1.73
CA GLY A 121 6.79 12.23 -2.51
C GLY A 121 6.37 10.87 -1.96
N LEU A 122 7.08 10.31 -0.99
CA LEU A 122 6.66 9.07 -0.31
C LEU A 122 5.77 9.35 0.90
N ARG A 123 4.97 8.34 1.25
CA ARG A 123 4.30 8.23 2.56
C ARG A 123 4.92 7.06 3.31
N TYR A 124 4.94 7.15 4.62
CA TYR A 124 5.34 6.01 5.43
C TYR A 124 4.25 4.93 5.38
N VAL A 125 4.53 3.84 4.68
CA VAL A 125 3.65 2.68 4.57
C VAL A 125 4.24 1.55 5.39
N VAL A 126 3.42 0.97 6.27
CA VAL A 126 3.81 -0.12 7.15
C VAL A 126 2.61 -1.02 7.43
N PHE A 127 2.81 -2.34 7.36
CA PHE A 127 1.78 -3.28 7.76
C PHE A 127 1.74 -3.42 9.28
N VAL A 128 0.76 -2.81 9.94
CA VAL A 128 0.72 -2.72 11.41
C VAL A 128 0.56 -4.08 12.10
N ASN A 129 -0.27 -5.00 11.58
CA ASN A 129 -0.40 -6.39 12.06
C ASN A 129 -0.39 -6.59 13.59
N GLY A 130 -1.14 -5.77 14.34
CA GLY A 130 -1.19 -5.86 15.81
C GLY A 130 0.02 -5.29 16.55
N ARG A 131 1.03 -4.77 15.84
CA ARG A 131 2.16 -4.03 16.43
C ARG A 131 1.66 -2.78 17.13
N GLY A 132 2.21 -2.55 18.32
CA GLY A 132 1.91 -1.38 19.13
C GLY A 132 2.52 -0.12 18.53
N ARG A 133 1.96 1.04 18.92
CA ARG A 133 2.46 2.34 18.49
C ARG A 133 3.96 2.55 18.72
N PRO A 134 4.56 2.25 19.90
CA PRO A 134 5.99 2.45 20.11
C PRO A 134 6.86 1.70 19.10
N GLU A 135 6.49 0.46 18.78
CA GLU A 135 7.20 -0.36 17.80
C GLU A 135 7.13 0.23 16.39
N ILE A 136 5.96 0.73 15.98
CA ILE A 136 5.79 1.37 14.67
C ILE A 136 6.58 2.68 14.57
N MET A 137 6.67 3.44 15.65
CA MET A 137 7.42 4.70 15.68
C MET A 137 8.92 4.46 15.65
N GLU A 138 9.42 3.46 16.38
CA GLU A 138 10.82 3.05 16.29
C GLU A 138 11.17 2.50 14.89
N ASN A 139 10.27 1.76 14.25
CA ASN A 139 10.46 1.34 12.86
C ASN A 139 10.55 2.55 11.91
N MET A 140 9.66 3.54 12.06
CA MET A 140 9.68 4.76 11.25
C MET A 140 10.99 5.53 11.43
N LYS A 141 11.44 5.74 12.69
CA LYS A 141 12.72 6.40 13.01
C LYS A 141 13.91 5.66 12.41
N ALA A 142 13.94 4.33 12.50
CA ALA A 142 15.00 3.51 11.93
C ALA A 142 15.08 3.66 10.39
N ARG A 143 13.93 3.68 9.71
CA ARG A 143 13.82 3.88 8.26
C ARG A 143 14.27 5.27 7.82
N ILE A 144 13.85 6.32 8.54
CA ILE A 144 14.32 7.70 8.34
C ILE A 144 15.85 7.80 8.51
N SER A 145 16.38 7.23 9.59
CA SER A 145 17.81 7.24 9.92
C SER A 145 18.64 6.54 8.84
N ARG A 146 18.17 5.40 8.34
CA ARG A 146 18.77 4.68 7.21
C ARG A 146 18.84 5.57 5.96
N GLY A 147 17.74 6.24 5.61
CA GLY A 147 17.74 7.25 4.55
C GLY A 147 18.01 6.75 3.13
N GLU A 148 17.93 5.44 2.89
CA GLU A 148 18.16 4.81 1.59
C GLU A 148 16.86 4.71 0.80
N PHE A 149 16.69 5.54 -0.22
CA PHE A 149 15.45 5.64 -1.01
C PHE A 149 15.00 4.31 -1.62
N SER A 150 15.90 3.55 -2.27
CA SER A 150 15.53 2.29 -2.92
C SER A 150 15.04 1.25 -1.92
N LYS A 151 15.71 1.11 -0.77
CA LYS A 151 15.24 0.22 0.31
C LYS A 151 13.91 0.68 0.89
N GLU A 152 13.69 1.99 0.94
CA GLU A 152 12.44 2.56 1.43
C GLU A 152 11.26 2.24 0.51
N VAL A 153 11.48 2.34 -0.80
CA VAL A 153 10.52 1.91 -1.83
C VAL A 153 10.25 0.41 -1.71
N ASP A 154 11.28 -0.43 -1.58
CA ASP A 154 11.11 -1.88 -1.45
C ASP A 154 10.26 -2.25 -0.22
N GLU A 155 10.55 -1.64 0.93
CA GLU A 155 9.79 -1.87 2.17
C GLU A 155 8.35 -1.35 2.08
N ALA A 156 8.13 -0.19 1.43
CA ALA A 156 6.79 0.35 1.23
C ALA A 156 5.96 -0.56 0.30
N LEU A 157 6.54 -1.03 -0.81
CA LEU A 157 5.88 -1.97 -1.73
C LEU A 157 5.57 -3.31 -1.05
N GLN A 158 6.51 -3.84 -0.25
CA GLN A 158 6.27 -5.03 0.55
C GLN A 158 5.10 -4.83 1.52
N ALA A 159 5.08 -3.72 2.25
CA ALA A 159 4.01 -3.40 3.18
C ALA A 159 2.64 -3.28 2.48
N MET A 160 2.58 -2.66 1.29
CA MET A 160 1.35 -2.61 0.48
C MET A 160 0.82 -4.00 0.17
N CYS A 161 1.68 -4.93 -0.23
CA CYS A 161 1.29 -6.30 -0.54
C CYS A 161 0.84 -7.08 0.69
N ASP A 162 1.50 -6.89 1.84
CA ASP A 162 1.11 -7.55 3.09
C ASP A 162 -0.25 -7.05 3.58
N ILE A 163 -0.50 -5.73 3.49
CA ILE A 163 -1.81 -5.12 3.76
C ILE A 163 -2.88 -5.70 2.80
N ALA A 164 -2.59 -5.78 1.51
CA ALA A 164 -3.53 -6.31 0.53
C ALA A 164 -3.87 -7.79 0.81
N LYS A 165 -2.90 -8.61 1.21
CA LYS A 165 -3.10 -10.02 1.58
C LYS A 165 -3.96 -10.15 2.84
N ASP A 166 -3.69 -9.32 3.85
CA ASP A 166 -4.50 -9.27 5.08
C ASP A 166 -5.94 -8.85 4.78
N ARG A 167 -6.14 -7.79 3.97
CA ARG A 167 -7.47 -7.36 3.51
C ARG A 167 -8.21 -8.47 2.76
N ALA A 168 -7.55 -9.14 1.83
CA ALA A 168 -8.13 -10.25 1.08
C ALA A 168 -8.61 -11.37 2.00
N SER A 169 -7.78 -11.77 2.97
CA SER A 169 -8.11 -12.82 3.94
C SER A 169 -9.35 -12.47 4.78
N LYS A 170 -9.45 -11.20 5.23
CA LYS A 170 -10.58 -10.70 6.03
C LYS A 170 -11.88 -10.59 5.22
N LEU A 171 -11.79 -10.45 3.90
CA LEU A 171 -12.94 -10.38 2.99
C LEU A 171 -13.45 -11.76 2.55
N GLY A 172 -12.94 -12.83 3.15
CA GLY A 172 -13.39 -14.20 2.90
C GLY A 172 -12.92 -14.78 1.57
N ALA A 173 -11.89 -14.19 0.96
CA ALA A 173 -11.20 -14.82 -0.14
C ALA A 173 -10.62 -16.16 0.34
N LYS A 174 -10.91 -17.26 -0.37
CA LYS A 174 -10.18 -18.51 -0.16
C LYS A 174 -8.71 -18.24 -0.51
N LEU A 175 -7.84 -18.36 0.49
CA LEU A 175 -6.39 -18.33 0.33
C LEU A 175 -5.93 -19.54 -0.48
#